data_AF-A0A4R6T2H6-F1
#
_entry.id   AF-A0A4R6T2H6-F1
#
_cell.length_a   1.000
_cell.length_b   1.000
_cell.length_c   1.000
_cell.angle_alpha   90.00
_cell.angle_beta   90.00
_cell.angle_gamma   90.00
#
_symmetry.space_group_name_H-M   'P 1'
#
loop_
_entity.id
_entity.type
_entity.pdbx_description
1 polymer ?
#
loop_
_entity_poly.entity_id
_entity_poly.type
_entity_poly.pdbx_seq_one_letter_code
_entity_poly.pdbx_strand_id
1 'polypeptide(L)'
;MKYLKKILFLGSLVFTAYLTPAISSFAQEASTELTKEEKKLLKAKESLEKAEIDLEKAKEKLNEEREKRSKMQKSFEKSSSKGKLSPDAISKQTKSLSDQTKKIEKIEKEIEDLEEYIRENKKDG
;
A
#
# COMPACT_ATOMS: atom_id res chain seq x y z
N MET A 1 -39.78 47.78 31.62
CA MET A 1 -39.12 48.97 31.01
C MET A 1 -37.93 48.45 30.20
N LYS A 2 -38.03 48.04 28.92
CA LYS A 2 -38.29 48.85 27.72
C LYS A 2 -37.56 50.21 27.75
N TYR A 3 -36.38 50.22 27.13
CA TYR A 3 -35.76 51.33 26.38
C TYR A 3 -35.23 52.57 27.13
N LEU A 4 -34.22 52.41 27.98
CA LEU A 4 -33.29 53.49 28.34
C LEU A 4 -32.02 52.78 28.85
N LYS A 5 -30.97 52.50 28.08
CA LYS A 5 -30.01 53.48 27.56
C LYS A 5 -29.21 52.81 26.42
N LYS A 6 -29.86 52.58 25.27
CA LYS A 6 -29.15 52.73 24.00
C LYS A 6 -28.73 54.20 23.95
N ILE A 7 -27.43 54.47 23.93
CA ILE A 7 -26.69 55.75 23.75
C ILE A 7 -25.56 55.73 24.79
N LEU A 8 -24.57 54.87 24.58
CA LEU A 8 -23.19 55.01 25.10
C LEU A 8 -22.28 53.88 24.59
N PHE A 9 -22.59 53.32 23.42
CA PHE A 9 -21.71 52.37 22.74
C PHE A 9 -21.72 52.63 21.22
N LEU A 10 -21.79 53.91 20.84
CA LEU A 10 -21.68 54.36 19.44
C LEU A 10 -20.56 55.38 19.25
N GLY A 11 -19.66 55.53 20.23
CA GLY A 11 -18.55 56.50 20.20
C GLY A 11 -17.16 55.90 20.44
N SER A 12 -17.02 54.57 20.53
CA SER A 12 -15.74 53.90 20.81
C SER A 12 -15.22 53.05 19.64
N LEU A 13 -15.76 53.22 18.43
CA LEU A 13 -15.32 52.47 17.24
C LEU A 13 -14.39 53.28 16.31
N VAL A 14 -13.96 54.47 16.71
CA VAL A 14 -13.12 55.36 15.86
C VAL A 14 -11.70 55.52 16.39
N PHE A 15 -11.37 55.03 17.59
CA PHE A 15 -10.02 55.18 18.17
C PHE A 15 -9.10 53.97 18.01
N THR A 16 -9.60 52.81 17.58
CA THR A 16 -8.74 51.66 17.24
C THR A 16 -8.18 51.74 15.81
N ALA A 17 -8.57 52.75 15.03
CA ALA A 17 -8.10 52.97 13.65
C ALA A 17 -6.68 53.57 13.55
N TYR A 18 -6.01 53.85 14.67
CA TYR A 18 -4.64 54.39 14.69
C TYR A 18 -3.59 53.46 15.31
N LEU A 19 -3.95 52.20 15.59
CA LEU A 19 -3.03 51.23 16.18
C LEU A 19 -2.81 50.01 15.28
N THR A 20 -2.40 50.22 14.04
CA THR A 20 -1.53 49.28 13.30
C THR A 20 -1.17 49.91 11.95
N PRO A 21 0.12 50.16 11.65
CA PRO A 21 0.51 50.30 10.26
C PRO A 21 0.19 48.99 9.57
N ALA A 22 -0.50 49.10 8.45
CA ALA A 22 -0.87 48.03 7.56
C ALA A 22 0.28 47.04 7.34
N ILE A 23 0.21 45.88 7.98
CA ILE A 23 0.90 44.67 7.50
C ILE A 23 -0.02 44.09 6.41
N SER A 24 -0.11 44.83 5.31
CA SER A 24 -0.66 44.34 4.06
C SER A 24 0.51 43.81 3.24
N SER A 25 1.08 42.67 3.61
CA SER A 25 2.05 41.97 2.77
C SER A 25 2.18 40.52 3.22
N PHE A 26 2.12 39.62 2.25
CA PHE A 26 2.45 38.20 2.35
C PHE A 26 1.44 37.28 3.05
N ALA A 27 0.24 37.18 2.48
CA ALA A 27 -0.18 35.84 2.07
C ALA A 27 0.71 35.44 0.87
N GLN A 28 1.98 35.10 1.14
CA GLN A 28 2.70 34.23 0.21
C GLN A 28 1.98 32.90 0.36
N GLU A 29 1.11 32.57 -0.58
CA GLU A 29 1.09 31.19 -1.06
C GLU A 29 2.50 30.96 -1.61
N ALA A 30 3.45 30.69 -0.71
CA ALA A 30 4.62 29.95 -1.09
C ALA A 30 4.07 28.58 -1.47
N SER A 31 3.77 28.42 -2.76
CA SER A 31 3.88 27.11 -3.38
C SER A 31 5.31 26.68 -3.10
N THR A 32 5.54 26.02 -1.97
CA THR A 32 6.81 25.38 -1.67
C THR A 32 6.92 24.25 -2.67
N GLU A 33 7.43 24.58 -3.86
CA GLU A 33 7.88 23.59 -4.81
C GLU A 33 8.87 22.72 -4.06
N LEU A 34 8.47 21.47 -3.80
CA LEU A 34 9.32 20.48 -3.17
C LEU A 34 10.66 20.49 -3.91
N THR A 35 11.73 20.61 -3.14
CA THR A 35 13.09 20.50 -3.66
C THR A 35 13.26 19.17 -4.37
N LYS A 36 14.25 19.08 -5.27
CA LYS A 36 14.54 17.84 -5.99
C LYS A 36 14.78 16.67 -5.03
N GLU A 37 15.36 16.93 -3.86
CA GLU A 37 15.63 15.92 -2.83
C GLU A 37 14.36 15.49 -2.08
N GLU A 38 13.46 16.42 -1.72
CA GLU A 38 12.17 16.06 -1.12
C GLU A 38 11.29 15.25 -2.09
N LYS A 39 11.29 15.60 -3.39
CA LYS A 39 10.59 14.83 -4.42
C LYS A 39 11.14 13.41 -4.56
N LYS A 40 12.47 13.22 -4.44
CA LYS A 40 13.09 11.89 -4.48
C LYS A 40 12.72 11.07 -3.24
N LEU A 41 12.78 11.67 -2.05
CA LEU A 41 12.43 11.01 -0.80
C LEU A 41 10.96 10.55 -0.81
N LEU A 42 10.04 11.39 -1.29
CA LEU A 42 8.63 11.01 -1.42
C LEU A 42 8.45 9.81 -2.36
N LYS A 43 9.08 9.83 -3.54
CA LYS A 43 9.02 8.70 -4.48
C LYS A 43 9.60 7.41 -3.90
N ALA A 44 10.68 7.51 -3.12
CA ALA A 44 11.27 6.36 -2.43
C ALA A 44 10.29 5.77 -1.40
N LYS A 45 9.64 6.63 -0.60
CA LYS A 45 8.60 6.22 0.35
C LYS A 45 7.40 5.56 -0.34
N GLU A 46 6.89 6.16 -1.41
CA GLU A 46 5.79 5.58 -2.21
C GLU A 46 6.17 4.22 -2.81
N SER A 47 7.42 4.08 -3.28
CA SER A 47 7.91 2.81 -3.84
C SER A 47 8.05 1.74 -2.77
N LEU A 48 8.51 2.11 -1.57
CA LEU A 48 8.60 1.21 -0.42
C LEU A 48 7.21 0.74 0.03
N GLU A 49 6.25 1.67 0.19
CA GLU A 49 4.87 1.34 0.56
C GLU A 49 4.23 0.39 -0.47
N LYS A 50 4.44 0.68 -1.76
CA LYS A 50 3.96 -0.20 -2.83
C LYS A 50 4.57 -1.60 -2.74
N ALA A 51 5.87 -1.71 -2.49
CA ALA A 51 6.54 -3.00 -2.36
C ALA A 51 6.00 -3.80 -1.16
N GLU A 52 5.68 -3.14 -0.05
CA GLU A 52 5.05 -3.79 1.12
C GLU A 52 3.66 -4.34 0.79
N ILE A 53 2.84 -3.56 0.07
CA ILE A 53 1.52 -4.00 -0.40
C ILE A 53 1.65 -5.18 -1.38
N ASP A 54 2.60 -5.10 -2.31
CA ASP A 54 2.82 -6.17 -3.29
C ASP A 54 3.34 -7.45 -2.62
N LEU A 55 4.15 -7.32 -1.55
CA LEU A 55 4.60 -8.45 -0.72
C LEU A 55 3.43 -9.16 -0.03
N GLU A 56 2.50 -8.41 0.55
CA GLU A 56 1.31 -8.98 1.20
C GLU A 56 0.46 -9.75 0.19
N LYS A 57 0.20 -9.16 -0.98
CA LYS A 57 -0.55 -9.83 -2.07
C LYS A 57 0.17 -11.07 -2.58
N ALA A 58 1.48 -11.03 -2.72
CA ALA A 58 2.26 -12.19 -3.15
C ALA A 58 2.18 -13.32 -2.11
N LYS A 59 2.22 -13.01 -0.82
CA LYS A 59 2.04 -13.98 0.28
C LYS A 59 0.64 -14.61 0.29
N GLU A 60 -0.40 -13.81 0.07
CA GLU A 60 -1.77 -14.32 -0.07
C GLU A 60 -1.89 -15.28 -1.25
N LYS A 61 -1.40 -14.86 -2.42
CA LYS A 61 -1.38 -15.68 -3.64
C LYS A 61 -0.58 -16.98 -3.48
N LEU A 62 0.54 -16.93 -2.76
CA LEU A 62 1.33 -18.12 -2.41
C LEU A 62 0.48 -19.12 -1.61
N ASN A 63 -0.27 -18.64 -0.63
CA ASN A 63 -1.14 -19.47 0.19
C ASN A 63 -2.24 -20.13 -0.65
N GLU A 64 -2.91 -19.37 -1.53
CA GLU A 64 -3.93 -19.90 -2.44
C GLU A 64 -3.38 -21.00 -3.36
N GLU A 65 -2.22 -20.77 -3.98
CA GLU A 65 -1.63 -21.73 -4.91
C GLU A 65 -1.10 -22.98 -4.19
N ARG A 66 -0.65 -22.86 -2.93
CA ARG A 66 -0.33 -23.99 -2.04
C ARG A 66 -1.58 -24.80 -1.67
N GLU A 67 -2.69 -24.14 -1.35
CA GLU A 67 -3.96 -24.82 -1.05
C GLU A 67 -4.46 -25.58 -2.28
N LYS A 68 -4.41 -24.94 -3.46
CA LYS A 68 -4.76 -25.57 -4.73
C LYS A 68 -3.90 -26.80 -5.03
N ARG A 69 -2.58 -26.70 -4.85
CA ARG A 69 -1.67 -27.85 -5.00
C ARG A 69 -2.03 -28.97 -4.02
N SER A 70 -2.34 -28.64 -2.77
CA SER A 70 -2.77 -29.62 -1.76
C SER A 70 -4.05 -30.35 -2.17
N LYS A 71 -5.06 -29.61 -2.67
CA LYS A 71 -6.30 -30.20 -3.19
C LYS A 71 -6.05 -31.12 -4.39
N MET A 72 -5.19 -30.71 -5.32
CA MET A 72 -4.79 -31.53 -6.47
C MET A 72 -4.11 -32.82 -6.02
N GLN A 73 -3.16 -32.72 -5.08
CA GLN A 73 -2.43 -33.87 -4.53
C GLN A 73 -3.39 -34.87 -3.86
N LYS A 74 -4.29 -34.40 -3.00
CA LYS A 74 -5.31 -35.24 -2.35
C LYS A 74 -6.21 -35.95 -3.35
N SER A 75 -6.61 -35.25 -4.42
CA SER A 75 -7.45 -35.83 -5.49
C SER A 75 -6.69 -36.90 -6.29
N PHE A 76 -5.43 -36.64 -6.60
CA PHE A 76 -4.52 -37.58 -7.25
C PHE A 76 -4.36 -38.86 -6.42
N GLU A 77 -3.98 -38.73 -5.14
CA GLU A 77 -3.79 -39.85 -4.22
C GLU A 77 -5.07 -40.68 -4.03
N LYS A 78 -6.22 -40.02 -3.87
CA LYS A 78 -7.53 -40.69 -3.76
C LYS A 78 -7.92 -41.45 -5.03
N SER A 79 -7.54 -40.97 -6.20
CA SER A 79 -7.84 -41.63 -7.47
C SER A 79 -6.87 -42.76 -7.76
N SER A 80 -5.58 -42.54 -7.45
CA SER A 80 -4.51 -43.52 -7.57
C SER A 80 -4.72 -44.73 -6.65
N SER A 81 -5.00 -44.49 -5.36
CA SER A 81 -5.27 -45.54 -4.37
C SER A 81 -6.47 -46.43 -4.71
N LYS A 82 -7.44 -45.91 -5.48
CA LYS A 82 -8.61 -46.66 -5.94
C LYS A 82 -8.38 -47.40 -7.26
N GLY A 83 -7.16 -47.36 -7.81
CA GLY A 83 -6.84 -47.93 -9.13
C GLY A 83 -7.61 -47.29 -10.29
N LYS A 84 -8.13 -46.07 -10.10
CA LYS A 84 -9.01 -45.40 -11.08
C LYS A 84 -8.26 -44.62 -12.16
N LEU A 85 -6.92 -44.59 -12.10
CA LEU A 85 -6.10 -43.82 -13.03
C LEU A 85 -5.41 -44.75 -14.03
N SER A 86 -5.59 -44.44 -15.32
CA SER A 86 -4.75 -45.00 -16.37
C SER A 86 -3.35 -44.37 -16.35
N PRO A 87 -2.34 -45.01 -16.96
CA PRO A 87 -0.98 -44.43 -17.09
C PRO A 87 -0.99 -43.01 -17.66
N ASP A 88 -1.82 -42.74 -18.67
CA ASP A 88 -1.97 -41.41 -19.26
C ASP A 88 -2.57 -40.40 -18.29
N ALA A 89 -3.56 -40.81 -17.50
CA ALA A 89 -4.16 -39.95 -16.47
C ALA A 89 -3.15 -39.62 -15.36
N ILE A 90 -2.33 -40.61 -14.96
CA ILE A 90 -1.23 -40.39 -14.01
C ILE A 90 -0.26 -39.36 -14.57
N SER A 91 0.23 -39.55 -15.79
CA SER A 91 1.16 -38.62 -16.45
C SER A 91 0.63 -37.18 -16.51
N LYS A 92 -0.64 -37.01 -16.92
CA LYS A 92 -1.29 -35.69 -16.96
C LYS A 92 -1.41 -35.03 -15.58
N GLN A 93 -1.80 -35.79 -14.56
CA GLN A 93 -1.95 -35.25 -13.20
C GLN A 93 -0.59 -34.92 -12.57
N THR A 94 0.43 -35.77 -12.77
CA THR A 94 1.81 -35.49 -12.35
C THR A 94 2.36 -34.23 -13.02
N LYS A 95 2.13 -34.06 -14.33
CA LYS A 95 2.52 -32.84 -15.05
C LYS A 95 1.83 -31.60 -14.48
N SER A 96 0.53 -31.67 -14.24
CA SER A 96 -0.24 -30.56 -13.66
C SER A 96 0.26 -30.18 -12.26
N LEU A 97 0.59 -31.17 -11.42
CA LEU A 97 1.22 -30.95 -10.11
C LEU A 97 2.62 -30.30 -10.23
N SER A 98 3.42 -30.70 -11.22
CA SER A 98 4.72 -30.10 -11.50
C SER A 98 4.58 -28.64 -11.96
N ASP A 99 3.67 -28.36 -12.88
CA ASP A 99 3.40 -27.00 -13.36
C ASP A 99 2.91 -26.09 -12.24
N GLN A 100 2.06 -26.62 -11.35
CA GLN A 100 1.60 -25.93 -10.15
C GLN A 100 2.76 -25.65 -9.16
N THR A 101 3.70 -26.59 -9.01
CA THR A 101 4.90 -26.40 -8.18
C THR A 101 5.79 -25.28 -8.73
N LYS A 102 5.99 -25.22 -10.05
CA LYS A 102 6.74 -24.13 -10.70
C LYS A 102 6.10 -22.75 -10.51
N LYS A 103 4.77 -22.68 -10.43
CA LYS A 103 4.07 -21.41 -10.12
C LYS A 103 4.36 -20.95 -8.70
N ILE A 104 4.32 -21.88 -7.74
CA ILE A 104 4.67 -21.61 -6.35
C ILE A 104 6.11 -21.11 -6.24
N GLU A 105 7.07 -21.79 -6.88
CA GLU A 105 8.49 -21.38 -6.87
C GLU A 105 8.70 -19.96 -7.42
N LYS A 106 7.97 -19.58 -8.48
CA LYS A 106 8.04 -18.21 -9.03
C LYS A 106 7.51 -17.16 -8.05
N ILE A 107 6.44 -17.46 -7.34
CA ILE A 107 5.86 -16.56 -6.34
C ILE A 107 6.79 -16.46 -5.12
N GLU A 108 7.39 -17.58 -4.70
CA GLU A 108 8.38 -17.58 -3.62
C GLU A 108 9.59 -16.70 -3.95
N LYS A 109 10.06 -16.76 -5.20
CA LYS A 109 11.12 -15.87 -5.67
C LYS A 109 10.70 -14.40 -5.70
N GLU A 110 9.49 -14.11 -6.17
CA GLU A 110 8.94 -12.74 -6.16
C GLU A 110 8.86 -12.18 -4.73
N ILE A 111 8.47 -13.01 -3.76
CA ILE A 111 8.48 -12.66 -2.34
C ILE A 111 9.90 -12.38 -1.84
N GLU A 112 10.87 -13.22 -2.20
CA GLU A 112 12.27 -13.03 -1.83
C GLU A 112 12.83 -11.70 -2.36
N ASP A 113 12.61 -11.42 -3.65
CA ASP A 113 13.05 -10.18 -4.30
C ASP A 113 12.40 -8.94 -3.64
N LEU A 114 11.11 -9.01 -3.28
CA LEU A 114 10.40 -7.93 -2.56
C LEU A 114 10.90 -7.74 -1.13
N GLU A 115 11.14 -8.84 -0.40
CA GLU A 115 11.69 -8.79 0.96
C GLU A 115 13.11 -8.23 0.99
N GLU A 116 13.93 -8.54 -0.01
CA GLU A 116 15.25 -7.95 -0.19
C GLU A 116 15.15 -6.46 -0.47
N TYR A 117 14.34 -6.05 -1.44
CA TYR A 117 14.12 -4.64 -1.76
C TYR A 117 13.66 -3.82 -0.54
N ILE A 118 12.67 -4.31 0.20
CA ILE A 118 12.16 -3.64 1.41
C ILE A 118 13.25 -3.53 2.48
N ARG A 119 14.05 -4.59 2.65
CA ARG A 119 15.14 -4.63 3.65
C ARG A 119 16.24 -3.63 3.34
N GLU A 120 16.63 -3.49 2.08
CA GLU A 120 17.63 -2.52 1.64
C GLU A 120 17.11 -1.10 1.82
N ASN A 121 15.90 -0.82 1.35
CA ASN A 121 15.34 0.54 1.38
C ASN A 121 14.89 0.99 2.78
N LYS A 122 14.68 0.07 3.74
CA LYS A 122 14.46 0.40 5.16
C LYS A 122 15.74 0.66 5.94
N LYS A 123 16.90 0.17 5.49
CA LYS A 123 18.19 0.42 6.16
C LYS A 123 18.73 1.83 5.86
N ASP A 124 18.33 2.39 4.73
CA ASP A 124 18.80 3.68 4.23
C ASP A 124 17.83 4.85 4.54
N GLY A 125 16.73 4.58 5.25
CA GLY A 125 15.66 5.52 5.58
C GLY A 125 15.66 6.02 7.01
#